data_AF-A0A841PLT0-F1
#
_entry.id   AF-A0A841PLT0-F1
#
_cell.length_a   1.000
_cell.length_b   1.000
_cell.length_c   1.000
_cell.angle_alpha   90.00
_cell.angle_beta   90.00
_cell.angle_gamma   90.00
#
_symmetry.space_group_name_H-M   'P 1'
#
loop_
_entity.id
_entity.type
_entity.pdbx_description
1 polymer ?
#
loop_
_entity_poly.entity_id
_entity_poly.type
_entity_poly.pdbx_seq_one_letter_code
_entity_poly.pdbx_strand_id
1 'polypeptide(L)'
;MKKRERCLETFIHEHARLFQEPIIQGFLAEDNHWDLLKATIEENDRGASEQLDKRFEVYYLRVRMMQYINKLTRFYVNTYDQSKRQQQSMLIVDQPIDTFGEERATRGDFLLAREPSMDDAMAQEIRELLPTEEMGQTFQSFHPTRKTVLHYYTFDHLNDHEISEKLNCTPQNVSKTRRKALAQLRGG
;
A
#
# COMPACT_ATOMS: atom_id res chain seq x y z
N MET A 1 -64.23 5.00 5.31
CA MET A 1 -62.82 4.66 5.02
C MET A 1 -61.94 5.58 5.85
N LYS A 2 -61.32 5.06 6.93
CA LYS A 2 -60.48 5.88 7.81
C LYS A 2 -59.15 6.17 7.10
N LYS A 3 -58.94 7.43 6.74
CA LYS A 3 -57.68 7.97 6.22
C LYS A 3 -56.64 7.71 7.31
N ARG A 4 -55.69 6.78 7.10
CA ARG A 4 -54.56 6.61 8.03
C ARG A 4 -53.81 7.93 8.03
N GLU A 5 -53.79 8.63 9.15
CA GLU A 5 -52.87 9.75 9.37
C GLU A 5 -51.45 9.20 9.21
N ARG A 6 -50.73 9.68 8.20
CA ARG A 6 -49.32 9.34 8.00
C ARG A 6 -48.52 10.13 9.03
N CYS A 7 -47.84 9.44 9.92
CA CYS A 7 -46.97 10.05 10.92
C CYS A 7 -45.51 9.90 10.46
N LEU A 8 -44.70 10.94 10.63
CA LEU A 8 -43.28 10.92 10.29
C LEU A 8 -42.54 9.73 10.94
N GLU A 9 -42.83 9.42 12.20
CA GLU A 9 -42.21 8.30 12.93
C GLU A 9 -42.51 6.95 12.28
N THR A 10 -43.76 6.74 11.85
CA THR A 10 -44.15 5.51 11.15
C THR A 10 -43.44 5.37 9.81
N PHE A 11 -43.28 6.47 9.07
CA PHE A 11 -42.57 6.48 7.80
C PHE A 11 -41.07 6.16 7.96
N ILE A 12 -40.43 6.74 8.98
CA ILE A 12 -39.02 6.46 9.29
C ILE A 12 -38.85 4.98 9.66
N HIS A 13 -39.75 4.43 10.47
CA HIS A 13 -39.69 3.02 10.86
C HIS A 13 -39.92 2.07 9.68
N GLU A 14 -40.88 2.37 8.79
CA GLU A 14 -41.13 1.59 7.56
C GLU A 14 -39.93 1.62 6.60
N HIS A 15 -39.19 2.71 6.58
CA HIS A 15 -38.04 2.92 5.70
C HIS A 15 -36.70 2.96 6.45
N ALA A 16 -36.58 2.28 7.58
CA ALA A 16 -35.42 2.42 8.49
C ALA A 16 -34.06 2.24 7.80
N ARG A 17 -33.95 1.33 6.83
CA ARG A 17 -32.70 1.13 6.06
C ARG A 17 -32.27 2.38 5.28
N LEU A 18 -33.23 3.09 4.70
CA LEU A 18 -32.97 4.32 3.94
C LEU A 18 -32.43 5.42 4.85
N PHE A 19 -32.98 5.55 6.07
CA PHE A 19 -32.50 6.54 7.05
C PHE A 19 -31.17 6.15 7.73
N GLN A 20 -30.68 4.93 7.52
CA GLN A 20 -29.33 4.52 7.93
C GLN A 20 -28.25 4.88 6.90
N GLU A 21 -28.64 5.20 5.65
CA GLU A 21 -27.68 5.55 4.61
C GLU A 21 -27.01 6.90 4.93
N PRO A 22 -25.66 6.98 4.91
CA PRO A 22 -24.94 8.22 5.24
C PRO A 22 -25.32 9.41 4.35
N ILE A 23 -25.70 9.15 3.10
CA ILE A 23 -26.14 10.19 2.15
C ILE A 23 -27.46 10.81 2.64
N ILE A 24 -28.39 9.99 3.13
CA ILE A 24 -29.69 10.45 3.64
C ILE A 24 -29.51 11.17 4.97
N GLN A 25 -28.68 10.63 5.87
CA GLN A 25 -28.37 11.29 7.14
C GLN A 25 -27.70 12.65 6.93
N GLY A 26 -26.73 12.73 6.02
CA GLY A 26 -26.06 13.98 5.69
C GLY A 26 -27.00 14.98 5.03
N PHE A 27 -27.93 14.53 4.17
CA PHE A 27 -28.94 15.39 3.57
C PHE A 27 -29.88 15.98 4.62
N LEU A 28 -30.40 15.14 5.53
CA LEU A 28 -31.36 15.55 6.55
C LEU A 28 -30.72 16.40 7.67
N ALA A 29 -29.39 16.35 7.82
CA ALA A 29 -28.66 17.21 8.75
C ALA A 29 -28.58 18.69 8.29
N GLU A 30 -28.88 19.00 7.02
CA GLU A 30 -28.97 20.39 6.55
C GLU A 30 -30.29 21.05 7.00
N ASP A 31 -30.22 22.35 7.32
CA ASP A 31 -31.33 23.10 7.90
C ASP A 31 -32.59 23.07 7.01
N ASN A 32 -33.74 22.87 7.66
CA ASN A 32 -35.09 22.83 7.08
C ASN A 32 -35.43 21.61 6.20
N HIS A 33 -34.54 20.63 6.01
CA HIS A 33 -34.89 19.40 5.27
C HIS A 33 -35.80 18.47 6.07
N TRP A 34 -35.64 18.41 7.39
CA TRP A 34 -36.56 17.69 8.27
C TRP A 34 -37.98 18.26 8.23
N ASP A 35 -38.11 19.59 8.24
CA ASP A 35 -39.42 20.25 8.20
C ASP A 35 -40.13 20.02 6.86
N LEU A 36 -39.38 20.06 5.75
CA LEU A 36 -39.91 19.74 4.42
C LEU A 36 -40.34 18.27 4.31
N LEU A 37 -39.57 17.34 4.88
CA LEU A 37 -39.92 15.94 4.93
C LEU A 37 -41.20 15.72 5.76
N LYS A 38 -41.31 16.39 6.91
CA LYS A 38 -42.48 16.35 7.78
C LYS A 38 -43.73 16.87 7.07
N ALA A 39 -43.66 18.05 6.45
CA ALA A 39 -44.77 18.63 5.68
C ALA A 39 -45.19 17.73 4.49
N THR A 40 -44.22 17.08 3.84
CA THR A 40 -44.50 16.13 2.75
C THR A 40 -45.26 14.90 3.24
N ILE A 41 -44.94 14.37 4.42
CA ILE A 41 -45.53 13.12 4.93
C ILE A 41 -46.85 13.37 5.66
N GLU A 42 -46.88 14.35 6.56
CA GLU A 42 -48.00 14.59 7.47
C GLU A 42 -49.08 15.46 6.82
N GLU A 43 -48.68 16.49 6.06
CA GLU A 43 -49.60 17.43 5.42
C GLU A 43 -49.89 17.06 3.95
N ASN A 44 -49.11 16.12 3.39
CA ASN A 44 -49.17 15.71 1.98
C ASN A 44 -49.00 16.90 1.03
N ASP A 45 -48.15 17.86 1.43
CA ASP A 45 -47.86 19.08 0.68
C ASP A 45 -46.97 18.75 -0.54
N ARG A 46 -47.53 18.97 -1.73
CA ARG A 46 -46.82 18.77 -3.00
C ARG A 46 -45.70 19.78 -3.21
N GLY A 47 -45.87 21.02 -2.74
CA GLY A 47 -44.84 22.06 -2.84
C GLY A 47 -43.61 21.71 -1.99
N ALA A 48 -43.86 21.24 -0.76
CA ALA A 48 -42.80 20.72 0.11
C ALA A 48 -42.08 19.51 -0.52
N SER A 49 -42.83 18.58 -1.12
CA SER A 49 -42.27 17.40 -1.81
C SER A 49 -41.36 17.79 -2.98
N GLU A 50 -41.84 18.65 -3.88
CA GLU A 50 -41.05 19.12 -5.02
C GLU A 50 -39.80 19.90 -4.59
N GLN A 51 -39.92 20.68 -3.51
CA GLN A 51 -38.78 21.40 -2.95
C GLN A 51 -37.77 20.44 -2.31
N LEU A 52 -38.23 19.43 -1.59
CA LEU A 52 -37.37 18.40 -0.99
C LEU A 52 -36.59 17.65 -2.07
N ASP A 53 -37.27 17.24 -3.15
CA ASP A 53 -36.65 16.55 -4.29
C ASP A 53 -35.58 17.39 -4.97
N LYS A 54 -35.88 18.67 -5.28
CA LYS A 54 -34.91 19.60 -5.87
C LYS A 54 -33.69 19.80 -4.99
N ARG A 55 -33.89 19.94 -3.68
CA ARG A 55 -32.79 20.09 -2.73
C ARG A 55 -31.95 18.82 -2.64
N PHE A 56 -32.59 17.65 -2.66
CA PHE A 56 -31.90 16.37 -2.66
C PHE A 56 -31.07 16.17 -3.93
N GLU A 57 -31.60 16.53 -5.10
CA GLU A 57 -30.88 16.46 -6.37
C GLU A 57 -29.60 17.31 -6.34
N VAL A 58 -29.69 18.55 -5.86
CA VAL A 58 -28.55 19.45 -5.72
C VAL A 58 -27.54 18.94 -4.69
N TYR A 59 -28.01 18.43 -3.55
CA TYR A 59 -27.14 17.82 -2.53
C TYR A 59 -26.40 16.59 -3.07
N TYR A 60 -27.13 15.66 -3.70
CA TYR A 60 -26.56 14.44 -4.25
C TYR A 60 -25.54 14.74 -5.36
N LEU A 61 -25.83 15.73 -6.21
CA LEU A 61 -24.88 16.19 -7.23
C LEU A 61 -23.59 16.74 -6.59
N ARG A 62 -23.70 17.55 -5.54
CA ARG A 62 -22.54 18.07 -4.78
C ARG A 62 -21.68 16.93 -4.22
N VAL A 63 -22.30 15.96 -3.57
CA VAL A 63 -21.61 14.78 -3.03
C VAL A 63 -20.91 13.98 -4.14
N ARG A 64 -21.61 13.72 -5.25
CA ARG A 64 -21.06 12.98 -6.40
C ARG A 64 -19.90 13.73 -7.07
N MET A 65 -19.99 15.05 -7.21
CA MET A 65 -18.91 15.89 -7.72
C MET A 65 -17.68 15.83 -6.82
N MET A 66 -17.87 15.93 -5.50
CA MET A 66 -16.75 15.85 -4.55
C MET A 66 -16.06 14.47 -4.60
N GLN A 67 -16.85 13.39 -4.67
CA GLN A 67 -16.29 12.04 -4.85
C GLN A 67 -15.52 11.91 -6.18
N TYR A 68 -16.06 12.47 -7.27
CA TYR A 68 -15.42 12.46 -8.57
C TYR A 68 -14.08 13.23 -8.55
N ILE A 69 -14.06 14.44 -8.00
CA ILE A 69 -12.85 15.25 -7.86
C ILE A 69 -11.82 14.51 -7.01
N ASN A 70 -12.22 13.93 -5.87
CA ASN A 70 -11.32 13.16 -5.02
C ASN A 70 -10.73 11.92 -5.72
N LYS A 71 -11.49 11.28 -6.63
CA LYS A 71 -10.96 10.19 -7.46
C LYS A 71 -9.99 10.72 -8.51
N LEU A 72 -10.34 11.82 -9.18
CA LEU A 72 -9.50 12.46 -10.19
C LEU A 72 -8.17 12.95 -9.61
N THR A 73 -8.19 13.61 -8.45
CA THR A 73 -6.98 14.07 -7.75
C THR A 73 -6.08 12.90 -7.39
N ARG A 74 -6.64 11.81 -6.83
CA ARG A 74 -5.85 10.60 -6.50
C ARG A 74 -5.21 9.99 -7.74
N PHE A 75 -5.98 9.88 -8.83
CA PHE A 75 -5.46 9.39 -10.10
C PHE A 75 -4.32 10.28 -10.60
N TYR A 76 -4.53 11.59 -10.64
CA TYR A 76 -3.53 12.55 -11.12
C TYR A 76 -2.24 12.51 -10.31
N VAL A 77 -2.33 12.52 -8.97
CA VAL A 77 -1.16 12.42 -8.09
C VAL A 77 -0.38 11.13 -8.35
N ASN A 78 -1.07 9.99 -8.43
CA ASN A 78 -0.41 8.71 -8.69
C ASN A 78 0.27 8.68 -10.07
N THR A 79 -0.39 9.17 -11.11
CA THR A 79 0.17 9.22 -12.47
C THR A 79 1.35 10.20 -12.56
N TYR A 80 1.25 11.35 -11.90
CA TYR A 80 2.32 12.35 -11.86
C TYR A 80 3.53 11.84 -11.06
N ASP A 81 3.32 11.23 -9.91
CA ASP A 81 4.41 10.64 -9.13
C ASP A 81 5.09 9.50 -9.88
N GLN A 82 4.32 8.68 -10.60
CA GLN A 82 4.86 7.60 -11.43
C GLN A 82 5.72 8.15 -12.58
N SER A 83 5.23 9.14 -13.32
CA SER A 83 5.97 9.73 -14.43
C SER A 83 7.20 10.51 -13.96
N LYS A 84 7.10 11.22 -12.84
CA LYS A 84 8.21 11.94 -12.22
C LYS A 84 9.29 10.98 -11.72
N ARG A 85 8.94 9.88 -11.05
CA ARG A 85 9.92 8.86 -10.62
C ARG A 85 10.65 8.25 -11.81
N GLN A 86 9.94 7.95 -12.91
CA GLN A 86 10.54 7.42 -14.14
C GLN A 86 11.49 8.44 -14.80
N GLN A 87 11.10 9.72 -14.88
CA GLN A 87 11.98 10.77 -15.43
C GLN A 87 13.18 11.06 -14.53
N GLN A 88 13.01 11.08 -13.21
CA GLN A 88 14.11 11.28 -12.27
C GLN A 88 15.10 10.13 -12.29
N SER A 89 14.64 8.87 -12.38
CA SER A 89 15.56 7.74 -12.50
C SER A 89 16.40 7.80 -13.78
N MET A 90 15.84 8.27 -14.90
CA MET A 90 16.61 8.48 -16.14
C MET A 90 17.64 9.61 -16.00
N LEU A 91 17.23 10.77 -15.47
CA LEU A 91 18.12 11.93 -15.30
C LEU A 91 19.27 11.70 -14.31
N ILE A 92 19.08 10.84 -13.30
CA ILE A 92 20.13 10.50 -12.33
C ILE A 92 21.23 9.67 -12.98
N VAL A 93 20.89 8.73 -13.87
CA VAL A 93 21.87 7.87 -14.57
C VAL A 93 22.76 8.71 -15.48
N ASP A 94 22.17 9.67 -16.20
CA ASP A 94 22.89 10.54 -17.15
C ASP A 94 23.60 11.73 -16.48
N GLN A 95 23.56 11.83 -15.15
CA GLN A 95 24.15 12.98 -14.43
C GLN A 95 25.69 12.87 -14.44
N PRO A 96 26.42 13.91 -14.88
CA PRO A 96 27.88 13.91 -14.84
C PRO A 96 28.36 13.96 -13.39
N ILE A 97 29.43 13.22 -13.10
CA ILE A 97 30.10 13.24 -11.80
C ILE A 97 31.36 14.09 -11.93
N ASP A 98 31.54 15.03 -11.01
CA ASP A 98 32.79 15.77 -10.85
C ASP A 98 33.87 14.81 -10.31
N THR A 99 34.50 14.06 -11.21
CA THR A 99 35.71 13.30 -10.92
C THR A 99 36.92 14.14 -11.36
N PHE A 100 37.93 14.20 -10.50
CA PHE A 100 39.20 14.88 -10.79
C PHE A 100 40.00 14.06 -11.82
N GLY A 101 39.62 14.16 -13.09
CA GLY A 101 40.25 13.48 -14.22
C GLY A 101 39.55 13.85 -15.53
N GLU A 102 40.28 13.90 -16.64
CA GLU A 102 39.88 14.54 -17.91
C GLU A 102 38.69 13.92 -18.66
N GLU A 103 37.96 12.96 -18.08
CA GLU A 103 36.79 12.33 -18.71
C GLU A 103 35.52 12.57 -17.89
N ARG A 104 34.50 13.18 -18.52
CA ARG A 104 33.16 13.37 -17.94
C ARG A 104 32.42 12.04 -17.85
N ALA A 105 32.68 11.28 -16.78
CA ALA A 105 31.91 10.08 -16.46
C ALA A 105 30.50 10.43 -15.91
N THR A 106 29.51 9.62 -16.25
CA THR A 106 28.13 9.71 -15.74
C THR A 106 27.87 8.66 -14.66
N ARG A 107 26.84 8.84 -13.82
CA ARG A 107 26.49 7.85 -12.78
C ARG A 107 26.18 6.46 -13.34
N GLY A 108 25.67 6.37 -14.56
CA GLY A 108 25.46 5.09 -15.26
C GLY A 108 26.74 4.30 -15.50
N ASP A 109 27.86 4.97 -15.76
CA ASP A 109 29.15 4.33 -16.04
C ASP A 109 29.71 3.60 -14.82
N PHE A 110 29.36 4.05 -13.61
CA PHE A 110 29.75 3.41 -12.34
C PHE A 110 28.90 2.19 -11.98
N LEU A 111 27.73 1.99 -12.57
CA LEU A 111 26.95 0.77 -12.38
C LEU A 111 27.61 -0.46 -13.01
N LEU A 112 28.51 -0.24 -13.97
CA LEU A 112 29.34 -1.27 -14.60
C LEU A 112 30.69 -1.44 -13.88
N ALA A 113 30.97 -0.64 -12.85
CA ALA A 113 32.28 -0.60 -12.21
C ALA A 113 32.35 -1.56 -11.00
N ARG A 114 32.98 -2.71 -11.28
CA ARG A 114 33.62 -3.64 -10.34
C ARG A 114 32.65 -4.37 -9.41
N GLU A 115 32.06 -5.45 -9.93
CA GLU A 115 31.40 -6.45 -9.10
C GLU A 115 32.38 -6.92 -8.00
N PRO A 116 32.04 -6.74 -6.70
CA PRO A 116 32.65 -7.55 -5.66
C PRO A 116 32.36 -9.02 -6.00
N SER A 117 33.23 -9.95 -5.58
CA SER A 117 32.96 -11.36 -5.84
C SER A 117 31.54 -11.71 -5.36
N MET A 118 30.81 -12.58 -6.05
CA MET A 118 29.43 -12.96 -5.69
C MET A 118 29.32 -13.27 -4.18
N ASP A 119 30.36 -13.88 -3.62
CA ASP A 119 30.48 -14.21 -2.20
C ASP A 119 30.57 -12.98 -1.28
N ASP A 120 31.25 -11.91 -1.69
CA ASP A 120 31.37 -10.66 -0.94
C ASP A 120 30.07 -9.85 -0.97
N ALA A 121 29.36 -9.85 -2.10
CA ALA A 121 28.05 -9.21 -2.23
C ALA A 121 27.01 -9.89 -1.32
N MET A 122 26.92 -11.23 -1.40
CA MET A 122 26.02 -12.03 -0.58
C MET A 122 26.32 -11.88 0.92
N ALA A 123 27.59 -11.74 1.30
CA ALA A 123 27.98 -11.55 2.68
C ALA A 123 27.62 -10.15 3.22
N GLN A 124 27.72 -9.13 2.38
CA GLN A 124 27.36 -7.76 2.73
C GLN A 124 25.85 -7.61 2.95
N GLU A 125 25.02 -8.19 2.07
CA GLU A 125 23.56 -8.14 2.18
C GLU A 125 23.04 -8.79 3.48
N ILE A 126 23.58 -9.95 3.86
CA ILE A 126 23.20 -10.59 5.12
C ILE A 126 23.64 -9.74 6.32
N ARG A 127 24.83 -9.11 6.27
CA ARG A 127 25.35 -8.28 7.36
C ARG A 127 24.44 -7.10 7.68
N GLU A 128 23.82 -6.49 6.67
CA GLU A 128 22.92 -5.34 6.83
C GLU A 128 21.60 -5.70 7.54
N LEU A 129 21.21 -6.97 7.54
CA LEU A 129 20.03 -7.47 8.26
C LEU A 129 20.33 -7.87 9.72
N LEU A 130 21.60 -7.90 10.13
CA LEU A 130 22.00 -8.35 11.47
C LEU A 130 22.01 -7.17 12.45
N PRO A 131 21.16 -7.18 13.50
CA PRO A 131 20.96 -6.02 14.37
C PRO A 131 22.10 -5.75 15.36
N THR A 132 23.07 -6.67 15.50
CA THR A 132 24.17 -6.54 16.47
C THR A 132 25.52 -6.89 15.82
N GLU A 133 26.58 -6.20 16.27
CA GLU A 133 27.94 -6.42 15.75
C GLU A 133 28.43 -7.85 16.03
N GLU A 134 28.02 -8.46 17.15
CA GLU A 134 28.34 -9.85 17.50
C GLU A 134 27.76 -10.86 16.49
N MET A 135 26.54 -10.62 16.01
CA MET A 135 25.94 -11.43 14.95
C MET A 135 26.70 -11.29 13.63
N GLY A 136 27.12 -10.06 13.30
CA GLY A 136 27.93 -9.77 12.12
C GLY A 136 29.27 -10.51 12.12
N GLN A 137 29.99 -10.49 13.25
CA GLN A 137 31.26 -11.21 13.41
C GLN A 137 31.06 -12.73 13.35
N THR A 138 30.00 -13.24 14.00
CA THR A 138 29.64 -14.66 13.94
C THR A 138 29.34 -15.09 12.51
N PHE A 139 28.57 -14.30 11.77
CA PHE A 139 28.26 -14.55 10.37
C PHE A 139 29.52 -14.54 9.48
N GLN A 140 30.45 -13.60 9.69
CA GLN A 140 31.70 -13.55 8.94
C GLN A 140 32.53 -14.83 9.12
N SER A 141 32.49 -15.43 10.31
CA SER A 141 33.20 -16.69 10.64
C SER A 141 32.63 -17.94 9.95
N PHE A 142 31.45 -17.84 9.33
CA PHE A 142 30.82 -19.00 8.68
C PHE A 142 31.56 -19.46 7.43
N HIS A 143 31.61 -20.78 7.24
CA HIS A 143 32.06 -21.40 5.99
C HIS A 143 31.18 -20.92 4.82
N PRO A 144 31.73 -20.70 3.61
CA PRO A 144 31.00 -20.21 2.43
C PRO A 144 29.66 -20.92 2.20
N THR A 145 29.64 -22.26 2.27
CA THR A 145 28.43 -23.07 2.13
C THR A 145 27.29 -22.68 3.07
N ARG A 146 27.59 -22.27 4.31
CA ARG A 146 26.58 -21.83 5.29
C ARG A 146 26.03 -20.46 4.93
N LYS A 147 26.91 -19.56 4.46
CA LYS A 147 26.53 -18.22 3.99
C LYS A 147 25.61 -18.33 2.79
N THR A 148 25.96 -19.18 1.82
CA THR A 148 25.14 -19.47 0.63
C THR A 148 23.76 -20.02 0.99
N VAL A 149 23.70 -21.01 1.89
CA VAL A 149 22.40 -21.56 2.37
C VAL A 149 21.54 -20.49 3.05
N LEU A 150 22.14 -19.61 3.85
CA LEU A 150 21.41 -18.51 4.50
C LEU A 150 20.93 -17.47 3.48
N HIS A 151 21.75 -17.14 2.49
CA HIS A 151 21.38 -16.18 1.44
C HIS A 151 20.20 -16.70 0.63
N TYR A 152 20.29 -17.93 0.08
CA TYR A 152 19.19 -18.53 -0.68
C TYR A 152 17.89 -18.67 0.12
N TYR A 153 17.99 -18.92 1.41
CA TYR A 153 16.81 -18.97 2.26
C TYR A 153 16.20 -17.61 2.56
N THR A 154 17.05 -16.59 2.79
CA THR A 154 16.61 -15.28 3.30
C THR A 154 16.21 -14.33 2.18
N PHE A 155 16.96 -14.30 1.08
CA PHE A 155 16.77 -13.37 -0.03
C PHE A 155 16.03 -14.01 -1.21
N ASP A 156 16.38 -15.24 -1.58
CA ASP A 156 15.75 -15.92 -2.71
C ASP A 156 14.48 -16.71 -2.32
N HIS A 157 14.16 -16.75 -1.02
CA HIS A 157 13.00 -17.45 -0.45
C HIS A 157 12.86 -18.92 -0.86
N LEU A 158 14.00 -19.57 -1.16
CA LEU A 158 14.02 -20.96 -1.61
C LEU A 158 13.77 -21.92 -0.44
N ASN A 159 13.08 -23.01 -0.75
CA ASN A 159 12.84 -24.09 0.19
C ASN A 159 14.05 -25.06 0.28
N ASP A 160 14.06 -25.93 1.30
CA ASP A 160 15.19 -26.87 1.52
C ASP A 160 15.46 -27.78 0.33
N HIS A 161 14.43 -28.09 -0.49
CA HIS A 161 14.56 -28.92 -1.68
C HIS A 161 15.25 -28.15 -2.81
N GLU A 162 14.79 -26.95 -3.11
CA GLU A 162 15.34 -26.07 -4.17
C GLU A 162 16.80 -25.69 -3.90
N ILE A 163 17.12 -25.40 -2.64
CA ILE A 163 18.51 -25.13 -2.22
C ILE A 163 19.37 -26.38 -2.36
N SER A 164 18.82 -27.56 -2.06
CA SER A 164 19.55 -28.82 -2.16
C SER A 164 19.88 -29.20 -3.60
N GLU A 165 18.98 -28.92 -4.54
CA GLU A 165 19.21 -29.07 -5.98
C GLU A 165 20.30 -28.10 -6.46
N LYS A 166 20.26 -26.84 -6.03
CA LYS A 166 21.30 -25.85 -6.38
C LYS A 166 22.68 -26.19 -5.84
N LEU A 167 22.75 -26.76 -4.63
CA LEU A 167 24.01 -27.10 -3.96
C LEU A 167 24.46 -28.55 -4.16
N ASN A 168 23.76 -29.32 -5.01
CA ASN A 168 24.00 -30.75 -5.25
C ASN A 168 24.16 -31.54 -3.93
N CYS A 169 23.28 -31.29 -2.97
CA CYS A 169 23.31 -31.96 -1.67
C CYS A 169 21.92 -32.44 -1.25
N THR A 170 21.80 -33.08 -0.08
CA THR A 170 20.49 -33.58 0.38
C THR A 170 19.69 -32.47 1.08
N PRO A 171 18.35 -32.44 0.95
CA PRO A 171 17.49 -31.47 1.67
C PRO A 171 17.71 -31.50 3.20
N GLN A 172 17.99 -32.68 3.75
CA GLN A 172 18.30 -32.87 5.17
C GLN A 172 19.60 -32.15 5.58
N ASN A 173 20.61 -32.13 4.70
CA ASN A 173 21.87 -31.42 4.94
C ASN A 173 21.64 -29.90 4.92
N VAL A 174 20.86 -29.38 3.97
CA VAL A 174 20.46 -27.96 3.93
C VAL A 174 19.72 -27.56 5.21
N SER A 175 18.70 -28.33 5.59
CA SER A 175 17.90 -28.07 6.79
C SER A 175 18.76 -28.04 8.07
N LYS A 176 19.69 -29.01 8.20
CA LYS A 176 20.63 -29.07 9.33
C LYS A 176 21.60 -27.89 9.31
N THR A 177 22.10 -27.52 8.14
CA THR A 177 23.04 -26.42 7.96
C THR A 177 22.40 -25.07 8.30
N ARG A 178 21.20 -24.80 7.79
CA ARG A 178 20.42 -23.60 8.11
C ARG A 178 20.12 -23.51 9.60
N ARG A 179 19.60 -24.59 10.20
CA ARG A 179 19.24 -24.60 11.63
C ARG A 179 20.44 -24.33 12.53
N LYS A 180 21.59 -24.91 12.21
CA LYS A 180 22.84 -24.65 12.95
C LYS A 180 23.33 -23.22 12.77
N ALA A 181 23.30 -22.70 11.55
CA ALA A 181 23.74 -21.33 11.26
C ALA A 181 22.86 -20.29 11.99
N LEU A 182 21.54 -20.46 11.96
CA LEU A 182 20.61 -19.59 12.70
C LEU A 182 20.73 -19.72 14.22
N ALA A 183 21.02 -20.91 14.74
CA ALA A 183 21.26 -21.11 16.17
C ALA A 183 22.53 -20.38 16.63
N GLN A 184 23.61 -20.47 15.85
CA GLN A 184 24.86 -19.75 16.13
C GLN A 184 24.67 -18.22 16.07
N LEU A 185 23.88 -17.71 15.11
CA LEU A 185 23.55 -16.28 15.06
C LEU A 185 22.72 -15.79 16.25
N ARG A 186 21.99 -16.67 16.94
CA ARG A 186 21.18 -16.32 18.11
C ARG A 186 21.97 -16.40 19.44
N GLY A 187 23.29 -16.62 19.39
CA GLY A 187 24.13 -16.78 20.56
C GLY A 187 24.10 -18.18 21.18
N GLY A 188 23.85 -19.21 20.37
CA GLY A 188 23.87 -20.62 20.79
C GLY A 188 25.28 -21.22 20.90
#